data_AF-B2AQZ2-F1
#
_entry.id   AF-B2AQZ2-F1
#
_cell.length_a   1.000
_cell.length_b   1.000
_cell.length_c   1.000
_cell.angle_alpha   90.00
_cell.angle_beta   90.00
_cell.angle_gamma   90.00
#
_symmetry.space_group_name_H-M   'P 1'
#
loop_
_entity.id
_entity.type
_entity.pdbx_description
1 polymer ?
#
loop_
_entity_poly.entity_id
_entity_poly.type
_entity_poly.pdbx_seq_one_letter_code
_entity_poly.pdbx_strand_id
1 'polypeptide(L)'
;MRASILLVHTLAVLAQAQPPRAQLTLEPEPPSCPDYSGYSSTHHEPKSTGRYKLSYQRPRPSCRTFTLPEVEDTIISMKRVIKDPDLFRLFENCFPNTLDTAITWKGLSWRNASNYLPTDINSPDPPPKPTGNNDPEEELTFITTGDIPAMWLRDSAHQLISYSPLLTPSNSTSSLASLYRGLINLQARYILTAPHCNAFLAPLESLIPPP
;
A
#
# COMPACT_ATOMS: atom_id res chain seq x y z
N MET A 1 -16.52 -75.09 44.18
CA MET A 1 -15.58 -74.04 43.73
C MET A 1 -16.09 -73.56 42.37
N ARG A 2 -16.46 -72.28 42.27
CA ARG A 2 -17.21 -71.70 41.13
C ARG A 2 -16.25 -71.20 40.04
N ALA A 3 -16.59 -71.46 38.79
CA ALA A 3 -15.96 -70.90 37.59
C ALA A 3 -16.55 -69.53 37.22
N SER A 4 -15.74 -68.60 36.72
CA SER A 4 -16.11 -67.41 35.92
C SER A 4 -14.82 -66.79 35.35
N ILE A 5 -14.56 -66.94 34.04
CA ILE A 5 -14.76 -65.96 32.94
C ILE A 5 -13.86 -64.72 33.07
N LEU A 6 -12.88 -64.60 32.17
CA LEU A 6 -12.40 -63.32 31.64
C LEU A 6 -12.00 -63.51 30.16
N LEU A 7 -12.85 -62.97 29.30
CA LEU A 7 -12.77 -62.95 27.85
C LEU A 7 -11.76 -61.87 27.43
N VAL A 8 -10.70 -62.24 26.72
CA VAL A 8 -9.74 -61.28 26.14
C VAL A 8 -10.33 -60.78 24.81
N HIS A 9 -10.61 -59.48 24.73
CA HIS A 9 -10.93 -58.80 23.47
C HIS A 9 -9.78 -57.85 23.14
N THR A 10 -8.89 -58.28 22.25
CA THR A 10 -7.93 -57.41 21.59
C THR A 10 -8.51 -56.98 20.23
N LEU A 11 -8.85 -55.69 20.14
CA LEU A 11 -9.26 -55.03 18.91
C LEU A 11 -8.08 -54.97 17.93
N ALA A 12 -8.26 -55.51 16.73
CA ALA A 12 -7.34 -55.32 15.62
C ALA A 12 -7.48 -53.89 15.07
N VAL A 13 -6.41 -53.09 15.16
CA VAL A 13 -6.33 -51.78 14.51
C VAL A 13 -5.93 -52.00 13.05
N LEU A 14 -6.88 -51.79 12.13
CA LEU A 14 -6.59 -51.69 10.70
C LEU A 14 -5.81 -50.40 10.44
N ALA A 15 -4.55 -50.52 10.02
CA ALA A 15 -3.76 -49.40 9.53
C ALA A 15 -4.36 -48.90 8.21
N GLN A 16 -4.95 -47.71 8.21
CA GLN A 16 -5.38 -47.03 7.00
C GLN A 16 -4.13 -46.43 6.31
N ALA A 17 -3.84 -46.89 5.09
CA ALA A 17 -2.78 -46.32 4.27
C ALA A 17 -3.24 -44.94 3.76
N GLN A 18 -2.52 -43.88 4.15
CA GLN A 18 -2.74 -42.52 3.67
C GLN A 18 -2.27 -42.41 2.20
N PRO A 19 -3.06 -41.86 1.27
CA PRO A 19 -2.59 -41.65 -0.11
C PRO A 19 -1.39 -40.69 -0.15
N PRO A 20 -0.50 -40.83 -1.15
CA PRO A 20 0.70 -40.00 -1.25
C PRO A 20 0.31 -38.53 -1.36
N ARG A 21 0.94 -37.71 -0.51
CA ARG A 21 0.78 -36.26 -0.46
C ARG A 21 1.10 -35.70 -1.84
N ALA A 22 0.09 -35.16 -2.52
CA ALA A 22 0.31 -34.42 -3.76
C ALA A 22 1.38 -33.35 -3.52
N GLN A 23 2.45 -33.40 -4.31
CA GLN A 23 3.44 -32.32 -4.33
C GLN A 23 2.71 -31.06 -4.77
N LEU A 24 2.55 -30.13 -3.83
CA LEU A 24 2.14 -28.77 -4.11
C LEU A 24 3.18 -28.20 -5.06
N THR A 25 2.89 -28.16 -6.36
CA THR A 25 3.66 -27.36 -7.30
C THR A 25 3.54 -25.92 -6.82
N LEU A 26 4.64 -25.37 -6.29
CA LEU A 26 4.71 -23.96 -5.94
C LEU A 26 4.38 -23.19 -7.22
N GLU A 27 3.24 -22.51 -7.22
CA GLU A 27 2.99 -21.49 -8.25
C GLU A 27 4.14 -20.49 -8.21
N PRO A 28 4.63 -20.01 -9.36
CA PRO A 28 5.70 -19.03 -9.37
C PRO A 28 5.29 -17.82 -8.54
N GLU A 29 6.12 -17.47 -7.55
CA GLU A 29 5.98 -16.24 -6.77
C GLU A 29 5.60 -15.07 -7.69
N PRO A 30 4.59 -14.27 -7.33
CA PRO A 30 4.18 -13.17 -8.18
C PRO A 30 5.40 -12.29 -8.46
N PRO A 31 5.60 -11.85 -9.72
CA PRO A 31 6.77 -11.08 -10.08
C PRO A 31 6.86 -9.85 -9.17
N SER A 32 7.96 -9.76 -8.41
CA SER A 32 8.24 -8.65 -7.51
C SER A 32 7.98 -7.31 -8.21
N CYS A 33 7.29 -6.41 -7.53
CA CYS A 33 6.95 -5.11 -8.08
C CYS A 33 8.24 -4.29 -8.28
N PRO A 34 8.52 -3.81 -9.51
CA PRO A 34 9.72 -3.04 -9.76
C PRO A 34 9.63 -1.69 -9.05
N ASP A 35 10.78 -1.16 -8.63
CA ASP A 35 10.87 0.24 -8.22
C ASP A 35 10.34 1.15 -9.33
N TYR A 36 9.50 2.13 -8.98
CA TYR A 36 8.83 2.95 -9.97
C TYR A 36 9.79 3.91 -10.69
N SER A 37 10.85 4.37 -10.02
CA SER A 37 11.84 5.26 -10.62
C SER A 37 12.58 4.54 -11.75
N GLY A 38 13.00 3.30 -11.51
CA GLY A 38 13.55 2.44 -12.56
C GLY A 38 12.51 1.99 -13.61
N TYR A 39 11.28 1.70 -13.18
CA TYR A 39 10.22 1.31 -14.11
C TYR A 39 9.91 2.43 -15.12
N SER A 40 9.73 3.67 -14.64
CA SER A 40 9.34 4.82 -15.44
C SER A 40 10.41 5.28 -16.45
N SER A 41 11.66 4.86 -16.28
CA SER A 41 12.77 5.22 -17.18
C SER A 41 12.78 4.46 -18.52
N THR A 42 11.81 3.56 -18.73
CA THR A 42 11.72 2.73 -19.94
C THR A 42 10.40 2.91 -20.68
N HIS A 43 10.42 2.63 -21.98
CA HIS A 43 9.20 2.64 -22.80
C HIS A 43 8.45 1.32 -22.64
N HIS A 44 7.17 1.44 -22.28
CA HIS A 44 6.29 0.31 -22.04
C HIS A 44 5.21 0.18 -23.11
N GLU A 45 4.86 -1.06 -23.41
CA GLU A 45 3.70 -1.43 -24.21
C GLU A 45 2.48 -1.68 -23.31
N PRO A 46 1.24 -1.62 -23.84
CA PRO A 46 0.90 -1.25 -25.21
C PRO A 46 0.97 0.27 -25.41
N LYS A 47 1.60 0.71 -26.50
CA LYS A 47 1.58 2.12 -26.93
C LYS A 47 0.17 2.57 -27.33
N SER A 48 -0.11 3.86 -27.16
CA SER A 48 -1.35 4.47 -27.67
C SER A 48 -1.45 4.32 -29.20
N THR A 49 -2.68 4.39 -29.72
CA THR A 49 -2.92 4.21 -31.16
C THR A 49 -2.71 5.49 -31.98
N GLY A 50 -2.47 6.63 -31.34
CA GLY A 50 -2.30 7.93 -31.98
C GLY A 50 -0.99 8.10 -32.75
N ARG A 51 -0.70 9.35 -33.11
CA ARG A 51 0.48 9.72 -33.90
C ARG A 51 1.77 9.54 -33.11
N TYR A 52 1.76 9.87 -31.82
CA TYR A 52 2.95 9.89 -30.96
C TYR A 52 3.25 8.54 -30.30
N LYS A 53 2.32 7.59 -30.33
CA LYS A 53 2.51 6.22 -29.81
C LYS A 53 3.06 6.22 -28.37
N LEU A 54 2.44 7.00 -27.49
CA LEU A 54 2.84 7.19 -26.10
C LEU A 54 2.73 5.87 -25.30
N SER A 55 3.74 5.62 -24.47
CA SER A 55 3.84 4.40 -23.64
C SER A 55 2.78 4.32 -22.54
N TYR A 56 2.47 3.11 -22.09
CA TYR A 56 1.66 2.88 -20.89
C TYR A 56 2.55 2.91 -19.64
N GLN A 57 2.42 3.90 -18.77
CA GLN A 57 3.38 4.11 -17.66
C GLN A 57 2.79 3.88 -16.27
N ARG A 58 1.56 3.35 -16.18
CA ARG A 58 1.01 2.93 -14.88
C ARG A 58 1.65 1.59 -14.46
N PRO A 59 1.95 1.39 -13.17
CA PRO A 59 2.30 0.07 -12.64
C PRO A 59 1.22 -0.96 -12.93
N ARG A 60 1.63 -2.25 -12.91
CA ARG A 60 0.68 -3.36 -12.92
C ARG A 60 -0.31 -3.20 -11.75
N PRO A 61 -1.58 -3.63 -11.89
CA PRO A 61 -2.58 -3.43 -10.83
C PRO A 61 -2.15 -3.90 -9.44
N SER A 62 -1.44 -5.03 -9.35
CA SER A 62 -0.92 -5.58 -8.08
C SER A 62 0.20 -4.76 -7.45
N CYS A 63 0.82 -3.85 -8.20
CA CYS A 63 1.95 -3.01 -7.77
C CYS A 63 1.57 -1.56 -7.51
N ARG A 64 0.27 -1.22 -7.59
CA ARG A 64 -0.21 0.12 -7.29
C ARG A 64 -0.28 0.31 -5.79
N THR A 65 0.26 1.41 -5.29
CA THR A 65 0.33 1.67 -3.85
C THR A 65 -1.03 1.90 -3.20
N PHE A 66 -1.99 2.43 -3.95
CA PHE A 66 -3.35 2.67 -3.50
C PHE A 66 -4.32 2.65 -4.68
N THR A 67 -5.43 1.92 -4.56
CA THR A 67 -6.42 1.80 -5.65
C THR A 67 -7.78 2.26 -5.15
N LEU A 68 -8.46 3.08 -5.96
CA LEU A 68 -9.80 3.60 -5.72
C LEU A 68 -10.71 3.28 -6.91
N PRO A 69 -11.86 2.62 -6.71
CA PRO A 69 -12.82 2.36 -7.78
C PRO A 69 -13.24 3.64 -8.51
N GLU A 70 -13.47 4.74 -7.77
CA GLU A 70 -13.93 6.02 -8.31
C GLU A 70 -12.91 6.65 -9.27
N VAL A 71 -11.62 6.37 -9.05
CA VAL A 71 -10.53 6.84 -9.93
C VAL A 71 -10.49 6.03 -11.22
N GLU A 72 -10.65 4.71 -11.15
CA GLU A 72 -10.73 3.87 -12.36
C GLU A 72 -11.98 4.19 -13.19
N ASP A 73 -13.12 4.41 -12.53
CA ASP A 73 -14.36 4.86 -13.19
C ASP A 73 -14.17 6.21 -13.88
N THR A 74 -13.46 7.14 -13.24
CA THR A 74 -13.10 8.44 -13.83
C THR A 74 -12.24 8.24 -15.09
N ILE A 75 -11.24 7.37 -15.06
CA ILE A 75 -10.39 7.07 -16.22
C ILE A 75 -11.22 6.49 -17.37
N ILE A 76 -12.12 5.54 -17.09
CA ILE A 76 -13.02 4.97 -18.09
C ILE A 76 -13.94 6.04 -18.68
N SER A 77 -14.49 6.93 -17.85
CA SER A 77 -15.35 8.02 -18.29
C SER A 77 -14.62 9.01 -19.21
N MET A 78 -13.38 9.36 -18.85
CA MET A 78 -12.57 10.33 -19.59
C MET A 78 -12.11 9.80 -20.94
N LYS A 79 -12.00 8.48 -21.12
CA LYS A 79 -11.79 7.85 -22.43
C LYS A 79 -12.88 8.20 -23.44
N ARG A 80 -14.10 8.45 -22.97
CA ARG A 80 -15.22 8.86 -23.82
C ARG A 80 -15.20 10.35 -24.14
N VAL A 81 -14.55 11.16 -23.31
CA VAL A 81 -14.45 12.62 -23.45
C VAL A 81 -13.23 13.00 -24.30
N ILE A 82 -12.05 12.46 -23.95
CA ILE A 82 -10.78 12.72 -24.63
C ILE A 82 -10.67 11.76 -25.82
N LYS A 83 -11.04 12.24 -27.01
CA LYS A 83 -11.06 11.43 -28.23
C LYS A 83 -9.68 11.12 -28.79
N ASP A 84 -8.73 12.03 -28.60
CA ASP A 84 -7.35 11.80 -29.05
C ASP A 84 -6.70 10.72 -28.18
N PRO A 85 -6.24 9.60 -28.77
CA PRO A 85 -5.71 8.47 -28.02
C PRO A 85 -4.36 8.76 -27.33
N ASP A 86 -3.57 9.72 -27.84
CA ASP A 86 -2.31 10.11 -27.19
C ASP A 86 -2.60 11.02 -25.99
N LEU A 87 -3.50 12.01 -26.14
CA LEU A 87 -3.92 12.83 -25.01
C LEU A 87 -4.62 12.02 -23.92
N PHE A 88 -5.45 11.04 -24.30
CA PHE A 88 -6.06 10.14 -23.34
C PHE A 88 -4.99 9.30 -22.63
N ARG A 89 -3.94 8.84 -23.33
CA ARG A 89 -2.84 8.11 -22.69
C ARG A 89 -2.09 8.97 -21.67
N LEU A 90 -1.87 10.25 -21.94
CA LEU A 90 -1.31 11.16 -20.93
C LEU A 90 -2.22 11.26 -19.70
N PHE A 91 -3.53 11.44 -19.91
CA PHE A 91 -4.49 11.45 -18.80
C PHE A 91 -4.46 10.15 -18.00
N GLU A 92 -4.52 9.00 -18.68
CA GLU A 92 -4.50 7.66 -18.10
C GLU A 92 -3.22 7.43 -17.27
N ASN A 93 -2.07 7.89 -17.74
CA ASN A 93 -0.80 7.75 -17.02
C ASN A 93 -0.70 8.72 -15.82
N CYS A 94 -1.12 9.97 -15.98
CA CYS A 94 -0.85 11.04 -15.02
C CYS A 94 -1.91 11.15 -13.92
N PHE A 95 -3.20 11.03 -14.26
CA PHE A 95 -4.29 11.26 -13.29
C PHE A 95 -4.21 10.35 -12.05
N PRO A 96 -3.98 9.03 -12.16
CA PRO A 96 -3.86 8.16 -10.99
C PRO A 96 -2.44 8.07 -10.42
N ASN A 97 -1.44 8.78 -10.98
CA ASN A 97 -0.03 8.51 -10.71
C ASN A 97 0.33 8.62 -9.23
N THR A 98 -0.16 9.66 -8.54
CA THR A 98 0.01 9.80 -7.08
C THR A 98 -0.43 8.54 -6.32
N LEU A 99 -1.62 8.03 -6.63
CA LEU A 99 -2.18 6.86 -5.95
C LEU A 99 -1.47 5.57 -6.36
N ASP A 100 -1.06 5.49 -7.61
CA ASP A 100 -0.36 4.33 -8.14
C ASP A 100 1.04 4.17 -7.54
N THR A 101 1.76 5.27 -7.22
CA THR A 101 3.21 5.22 -6.97
C THR A 101 3.70 5.98 -5.75
N ALA A 102 3.01 7.02 -5.31
CA ALA A 102 3.53 7.97 -4.33
C ALA A 102 3.02 7.74 -2.91
N ILE A 103 1.99 6.91 -2.71
CA ILE A 103 1.48 6.56 -1.37
C ILE A 103 2.38 5.47 -0.77
N THR A 104 3.58 5.85 -0.33
CA THR A 104 4.61 4.91 0.10
C THR A 104 4.34 4.27 1.45
N TRP A 105 3.55 4.92 2.32
CA TRP A 105 3.12 4.31 3.56
C TRP A 105 1.77 4.84 4.07
N LYS A 106 0.99 3.94 4.67
CA LYS A 106 -0.22 4.25 5.44
C LYS A 106 -0.22 3.46 6.72
N GLY A 107 -0.73 4.08 7.78
CA GLY A 107 -0.92 3.39 9.04
C GLY A 107 -1.65 4.24 10.05
N LEU A 108 -1.63 3.72 11.27
CA LEU A 108 -2.16 4.40 12.43
C LEU A 108 -0.98 4.87 13.28
N SER A 109 -1.14 6.02 13.91
CA SER A 109 -0.19 6.47 14.92
C SER A 109 -0.24 5.58 16.16
N TRP A 110 0.89 5.45 16.85
CA TRP A 110 0.93 4.77 18.16
C TRP A 110 1.66 5.62 19.21
N ARG A 111 1.36 5.36 20.48
CA ARG A 111 1.82 6.18 21.61
C ARG A 111 3.34 6.06 21.80
N ASN A 112 4.05 7.19 21.99
CA ASN A 112 5.51 7.25 22.18
C ASN A 112 6.36 6.94 20.93
N ALA A 113 5.82 7.05 19.72
CA ALA A 113 6.63 6.91 18.49
C ALA A 113 7.90 7.79 18.52
N SER A 114 7.81 9.03 19.03
CA SER A 114 8.96 9.93 19.18
C SER A 114 9.99 9.53 20.25
N ASN A 115 9.65 8.63 21.17
CA ASN A 115 10.59 8.05 22.14
C ASN A 115 11.17 6.71 21.64
N TYR A 116 10.73 6.25 20.47
CA TYR A 116 11.24 5.05 19.84
C TYR A 116 12.58 5.35 19.19
N LEU A 117 13.65 4.87 19.80
CA LEU A 117 14.96 4.78 19.19
C LEU A 117 15.19 3.31 18.83
N PRO A 118 15.39 2.97 17.54
CA PRO A 118 15.80 1.64 17.16
C PRO A 118 17.08 1.24 17.92
N THR A 119 17.08 0.04 18.47
CA THR A 119 18.25 -0.55 19.14
C THR A 119 19.40 -0.78 18.15
N ASP A 120 19.07 -1.03 16.88
CA ASP A 120 19.99 -1.14 15.75
C ASP A 120 19.45 -0.35 14.54
N ILE A 121 20.27 0.56 13.98
CA ILE A 121 19.91 1.38 12.82
C ILE A 121 19.89 0.58 11.50
N ASN A 122 20.61 -0.54 11.43
CA ASN A 122 20.68 -1.38 10.24
C ASN A 122 19.61 -2.48 10.23
N SER A 123 18.98 -2.70 11.38
CA SER A 123 17.91 -3.68 11.59
C SER A 123 16.96 -3.17 12.69
N PRO A 124 16.15 -2.13 12.41
CA PRO A 124 15.26 -1.57 13.41
C PRO A 124 14.25 -2.64 13.87
N ASP A 125 14.17 -2.87 15.18
CA ASP A 125 13.11 -3.70 15.77
C ASP A 125 11.73 -3.16 15.33
N PRO A 126 10.70 -3.99 15.15
CA PRO A 126 9.36 -3.45 14.95
C PRO A 126 8.95 -2.64 16.19
N PRO A 127 8.27 -1.50 16.01
CA PRO A 127 7.84 -0.67 17.11
C PRO A 127 6.86 -1.48 17.96
N PRO A 128 6.84 -1.29 19.28
CA PRO A 128 5.93 -2.01 20.15
C PRO A 128 4.49 -1.79 19.68
N LYS A 129 3.78 -2.88 19.39
CA LYS A 129 2.36 -2.85 19.02
C LYS A 129 1.59 -2.15 20.15
N PRO A 130 0.71 -1.18 19.86
CA PRO A 130 0.03 -0.40 20.88
C PRO A 130 -0.67 -1.32 21.88
N THR A 131 -0.24 -1.26 23.14
CA THR A 131 -0.89 -1.96 24.24
C THR A 131 -2.07 -1.10 24.68
N GLY A 132 -3.27 -1.63 24.47
CA GLY A 132 -4.53 -0.89 24.48
C GLY A 132 -4.67 0.04 25.67
N ASN A 133 -4.88 1.33 25.38
CA ASN A 133 -5.39 2.36 26.29
C ASN A 133 -5.85 3.58 25.47
N ASN A 134 -7.17 3.75 25.35
CA ASN A 134 -7.99 4.98 25.25
C ASN A 134 -7.56 6.26 24.48
N ASP A 135 -6.43 6.32 23.78
CA ASP A 135 -6.13 7.43 22.86
C ASP A 135 -6.57 7.07 21.44
N PRO A 136 -7.25 7.99 20.72
CA PRO A 136 -7.64 7.71 19.34
C PRO A 136 -6.38 7.58 18.48
N GLU A 137 -6.20 6.41 17.88
CA GLU A 137 -5.18 6.18 16.86
C GLU A 137 -5.49 7.06 15.63
N GLU A 138 -4.65 8.04 15.35
CA GLU A 138 -4.79 8.91 14.19
C GLU A 138 -4.35 8.19 12.92
N GLU A 139 -5.13 8.31 11.85
CA GLU A 139 -4.67 7.89 10.52
C GLU A 139 -3.48 8.75 10.12
N LEU A 140 -2.48 8.12 9.49
CA LEU A 140 -1.30 8.75 8.92
C LEU A 140 -1.11 8.25 7.48
N THR A 141 -0.71 9.14 6.57
CA THR A 141 -0.43 8.79 5.18
C THR A 141 0.80 9.55 4.73
N PHE A 142 1.84 8.81 4.37
CA PHE A 142 3.08 9.35 3.83
C PHE A 142 3.05 9.27 2.30
N ILE A 143 3.21 10.44 1.68
CA ILE A 143 3.17 10.66 0.23
C ILE A 143 4.50 11.26 -0.19
N THR A 144 5.25 10.55 -1.03
CA THR A 144 6.49 11.07 -1.59
C THR A 144 6.21 11.94 -2.81
N THR A 145 7.17 12.78 -3.18
CA THR A 145 7.07 13.57 -4.43
C THR A 145 7.27 12.71 -5.68
N GLY A 146 7.73 11.47 -5.52
CA GLY A 146 8.03 10.54 -6.59
C GLY A 146 9.30 9.76 -6.26
N ASP A 147 10.35 10.03 -7.02
CA ASP A 147 11.69 9.41 -6.95
C ASP A 147 12.53 9.83 -5.74
N ILE A 148 12.11 10.88 -5.03
CA ILE A 148 12.77 11.33 -3.80
C ILE A 148 12.05 10.73 -2.59
N PRO A 149 12.75 10.04 -1.66
CA PRO A 149 12.14 9.41 -0.48
C PRO A 149 11.82 10.43 0.63
N ALA A 150 11.14 11.51 0.28
CA ALA A 150 10.68 12.54 1.20
C ALA A 150 9.34 13.15 0.76
N MET A 151 8.60 13.67 1.73
CA MET A 151 7.34 14.38 1.54
C MET A 151 7.59 15.88 1.60
N TRP A 152 7.23 16.60 0.53
CA TRP A 152 7.08 18.06 0.58
C TRP A 152 5.64 18.42 0.95
N LEU A 153 5.46 19.33 1.92
CA LEU A 153 4.11 19.71 2.38
C LEU A 153 3.25 20.29 1.25
N ARG A 154 3.83 21.16 0.43
CA ARG A 154 3.15 21.77 -0.73
C ARG A 154 2.73 20.72 -1.75
N ASP A 155 3.65 19.84 -2.10
CA ASP A 155 3.50 18.87 -3.18
C ASP A 155 2.49 17.79 -2.79
N SER A 156 2.62 17.19 -1.59
CA SER A 156 1.68 16.18 -1.09
C SER A 156 0.24 16.68 -0.99
N ALA A 157 0.02 17.94 -0.60
CA ALA A 157 -1.32 18.55 -0.63
C ALA A 157 -1.88 18.67 -2.06
N HIS A 158 -1.06 19.14 -3.01
CA HIS A 158 -1.48 19.29 -4.40
C HIS A 158 -1.60 17.96 -5.15
N GLN A 159 -0.84 16.95 -4.76
CA GLN A 159 -0.93 15.60 -5.34
C GLN A 159 -2.30 14.96 -5.09
N LEU A 160 -2.99 15.30 -3.99
CA LEU A 160 -4.34 14.82 -3.71
C LEU A 160 -5.46 15.71 -4.23
N ILE A 161 -5.21 16.99 -4.51
CA ILE A 161 -6.27 17.97 -4.81
C ILE A 161 -7.13 17.58 -6.02
N SER A 162 -6.53 16.95 -7.03
CA SER A 162 -7.20 16.47 -8.24
C SER A 162 -8.29 15.42 -7.94
N TYR A 163 -8.22 14.75 -6.79
CA TYR A 163 -9.19 13.76 -6.35
C TYR A 163 -10.29 14.36 -5.45
N SER A 164 -10.20 15.64 -5.08
CA SER A 164 -11.19 16.30 -4.22
C SER A 164 -12.64 16.17 -4.74
N PRO A 165 -12.93 16.24 -6.06
CA PRO A 165 -14.28 16.01 -6.56
C PRO A 165 -14.84 14.60 -6.31
N LEU A 166 -13.97 13.62 -6.05
CA LEU A 166 -14.33 12.22 -5.75
C LEU A 166 -14.45 11.97 -4.24
N LEU A 167 -14.14 12.97 -3.41
CA LEU A 167 -14.11 12.83 -1.96
C LEU A 167 -15.53 12.71 -1.39
N THR A 168 -15.81 11.57 -0.75
CA THR A 168 -17.06 11.33 -0.02
C THR A 168 -16.75 11.00 1.44
N PRO A 169 -17.64 11.34 2.40
CA PRO A 169 -17.47 10.95 3.79
C PRO A 169 -17.42 9.42 3.92
N SER A 170 -16.36 8.90 4.55
CA SER A 170 -16.20 7.46 4.78
C SER A 170 -15.35 7.19 6.01
N ASN A 171 -15.75 6.17 6.78
CA ASN A 171 -15.01 5.66 7.93
C ASN A 171 -14.09 4.48 7.57
N SER A 172 -14.08 4.05 6.30
CA SER A 172 -13.20 2.97 5.86
C SER A 172 -11.74 3.44 5.78
N THR A 173 -10.81 2.64 6.29
CA THR A 173 -9.36 2.87 6.23
C THR A 173 -8.77 2.74 4.82
N SER A 174 -9.52 2.16 3.88
CA SER A 174 -9.17 2.06 2.46
C SER A 174 -9.82 3.15 1.60
N SER A 175 -10.51 4.12 2.20
CA SER A 175 -11.19 5.18 1.45
C SER A 175 -10.26 6.36 1.10
N LEU A 176 -10.70 7.17 0.13
CA LEU A 176 -10.08 8.47 -0.15
C LEU A 176 -10.15 9.41 1.05
N ALA A 177 -11.23 9.36 1.84
CA ALA A 177 -11.36 10.16 3.06
C ALA A 177 -10.28 9.80 4.10
N SER A 178 -9.94 8.51 4.23
CA SER A 178 -8.83 8.05 5.08
C SER A 178 -7.48 8.57 4.61
N LEU A 179 -7.23 8.61 3.29
CA LEU A 179 -6.00 9.23 2.75
C LEU A 179 -5.91 10.72 3.11
N TYR A 180 -7.00 11.46 2.95
CA TYR A 180 -7.04 12.88 3.26
C TYR A 180 -6.81 13.14 4.75
N ARG A 181 -7.50 12.43 5.65
CA ARG A 181 -7.27 12.54 7.09
C ARG A 181 -5.83 12.15 7.45
N GLY A 182 -5.35 11.05 6.88
CA GLY A 182 -3.99 10.58 7.07
C GLY A 182 -2.91 11.60 6.68
N LEU A 183 -3.09 12.25 5.52
CA LEU A 183 -2.18 13.29 5.05
C LEU A 183 -2.22 14.52 5.97
N ILE A 184 -3.42 15.02 6.28
CA ILE A 184 -3.61 16.23 7.10
C ILE A 184 -3.02 16.03 8.49
N ASN A 185 -3.30 14.90 9.14
CA ASN A 185 -2.73 14.56 10.45
C ASN A 185 -1.21 14.52 10.41
N LEU A 186 -0.62 13.87 9.40
CA LEU A 186 0.83 13.78 9.29
C LEU A 186 1.48 15.13 9.00
N GLN A 187 0.92 15.93 8.09
CA GLN A 187 1.39 17.29 7.83
C GLN A 187 1.30 18.19 9.07
N ALA A 188 0.23 18.07 9.86
CA ALA A 188 0.08 18.80 11.12
C ALA A 188 1.20 18.44 12.11
N ARG A 189 1.52 17.15 12.25
CA ARG A 189 2.65 16.69 13.10
C ARG A 189 3.99 17.26 12.66
N TYR A 190 4.25 17.30 11.36
CA TYR A 190 5.47 17.89 10.80
C TYR A 190 5.58 19.38 11.08
N ILE A 191 4.50 20.15 10.89
CA ILE A 191 4.46 21.58 11.17
C ILE A 191 4.67 21.85 12.67
N LEU A 192 4.03 21.07 13.55
CA LEU A 192 4.20 21.20 15.00
C LEU A 192 5.64 20.91 15.45
N THR A 193 6.34 20.02 14.75
CA THR A 193 7.71 19.61 15.09
C THR A 193 8.75 20.59 14.54
N ALA A 194 8.64 20.98 13.26
CA ALA A 194 9.61 21.85 12.59
C ALA A 194 8.93 22.75 11.56
N PRO A 195 8.33 23.88 11.98
CA PRO A 195 7.47 24.70 11.12
C PRO A 195 8.18 25.41 9.97
N HIS A 196 9.52 25.49 10.01
CA HIS A 196 10.33 26.08 8.93
C HIS A 196 10.80 25.06 7.90
N CYS A 197 10.62 23.76 8.14
CA CYS A 197 10.98 22.71 7.20
C CYS A 197 9.93 22.60 6.09
N ASN A 198 10.38 22.51 4.84
CA ASN A 198 9.53 22.34 3.67
C ASN A 198 9.30 20.86 3.32
N ALA A 199 10.21 19.98 3.75
CA ALA A 199 10.23 18.55 3.42
C ALA A 199 10.57 17.69 4.64
N PHE A 200 10.02 16.48 4.67
CA PHE A 200 10.11 15.56 5.80
C PHE A 200 10.34 14.13 5.33
N LEU A 201 11.09 13.37 6.11
CA LEU A 201 11.24 11.92 5.95
C LEU A 201 10.01 11.18 6.47
N ALA A 202 9.93 9.89 6.15
CA ALA A 202 8.83 9.03 6.58
C ALA A 202 8.63 9.06 8.11
N PRO A 203 7.39 8.96 8.61
CA PRO A 203 7.14 8.91 10.05
C PRO A 203 7.78 7.66 10.67
N LEU A 204 8.15 7.72 11.95
CA LEU A 204 8.78 6.60 12.64
C LEU A 204 7.90 5.34 12.62
N GLU A 205 6.58 5.52 12.62
CA GLU A 205 5.60 4.44 12.48
C GLU A 205 5.73 3.64 11.19
N SER A 206 6.38 4.20 10.16
CA SER A 206 6.56 3.53 8.88
C SER A 206 7.70 2.50 8.86
N LEU A 207 8.68 2.65 9.74
CA LEU A 207 9.95 1.90 9.71
C LEU A 207 10.69 1.97 8.38
N ILE A 208 10.36 2.95 7.53
CA ILE A 208 11.13 3.23 6.34
C ILE A 208 12.42 3.91 6.81
N PRO A 209 13.60 3.30 6.57
CA PRO A 209 14.85 3.88 7.01
C PRO A 209 15.13 5.19 6.27
N PRO A 210 15.84 6.15 6.89
CA PRO A 210 16.34 7.30 6.16
C PRO A 210 17.31 6.84 5.05
N PRO A 211 17.34 7.54 3.90
CA PRO A 211 18.26 7.24 2.80
C PRO A 211 19.74 7.45 3.17
#